data_AF-A0ABD2NBM4-F1
#
_entry.id   AF-A0ABD2NBM4-F1
#
_cell.length_a   1.000
_cell.length_b   1.000
_cell.length_c   1.000
_cell.angle_alpha   90.00
_cell.angle_beta   90.00
_cell.angle_gamma   90.00
#
_symmetry.space_group_name_H-M   'P 1'
#
loop_
_entity.id
_entity.type
_entity.pdbx_description
1 polymer ?
#
loop_
_entity_poly.entity_id
_entity_poly.type
_entity_poly.pdbx_seq_one_letter_code
_entity_poly.pdbx_strand_id
1 'polypeptide(L)'
;MAIVSDRKMLYERQIEALQKQIEETGDVETLKSETTRLRLLIEEEETKKKFYQIENIRRKHNYIPLIIELLKILAKEGKLLPLYEEAKERTLKRQKTK
;
A
#
# COMPACT_ATOMS: atom_id res chain seq x y z
N MET A 1 -15.61 -7.66 -5.71
CA MET A 1 -14.51 -8.42 -5.10
C MET A 1 -14.69 -9.89 -5.48
N ALA A 2 -13.62 -10.58 -5.83
CA ALA A 2 -13.65 -12.04 -6.01
C ALA A 2 -13.08 -12.69 -4.74
N ILE A 3 -13.76 -13.73 -4.24
CA ILE A 3 -13.21 -14.57 -3.17
C ILE A 3 -12.23 -15.52 -3.84
N VAL A 4 -10.96 -15.44 -3.44
CA VAL A 4 -9.87 -16.26 -3.97
C VAL A 4 -9.15 -16.95 -2.82
N SER A 5 -8.52 -18.08 -3.11
CA SER A 5 -7.64 -18.79 -2.18
C SER A 5 -6.41 -17.94 -1.82
N ASP A 6 -5.81 -18.20 -0.65
CA ASP A 6 -4.59 -17.49 -0.23
C ASP A 6 -3.44 -17.81 -1.20
N ARG A 7 -3.05 -16.80 -1.98
CA ARG A 7 -2.01 -16.90 -2.98
C ARG A 7 -0.64 -17.19 -2.37
N LYS A 8 -0.34 -16.64 -1.19
CA LYS A 8 0.92 -16.89 -0.50
C LYS A 8 1.06 -18.38 -0.17
N MET A 9 0.00 -18.95 0.41
CA MET A 9 -0.03 -20.38 0.75
C MET A 9 0.11 -21.28 -0.49
N LEU A 10 -0.48 -20.88 -1.63
CA LEU A 10 -0.33 -21.61 -2.88
C LEU A 10 1.12 -21.58 -3.39
N TYR A 11 1.78 -20.42 -3.36
CA TYR A 11 3.18 -20.30 -3.80
C TYR A 11 4.15 -21.04 -2.86
N GLU A 12 3.91 -21.03 -1.54
CA GLU A 12 4.71 -21.79 -0.58
C GLU A 12 4.63 -23.30 -0.85
N ARG A 13 3.42 -23.83 -1.08
CA ARG A 13 3.23 -25.24 -1.46
C ARG A 13 3.92 -25.60 -2.78
N GLN A 14 3.91 -24.69 -3.75
CA GLN A 14 4.60 -24.87 -5.03
C GLN A 14 6.12 -24.92 -4.85
N ILE A 15 6.69 -24.07 -3.99
CA ILE A 15 8.12 -24.12 -3.66
C ILE A 15 8.48 -25.45 -3.00
N GLU A 16 7.68 -25.93 -2.03
CA GLU A 16 7.92 -27.22 -1.38
C GLU A 16 7.88 -28.39 -2.37
N ALA A 17 6.94 -28.37 -3.32
CA ALA A 17 6.85 -29.39 -4.36
C ALA A 17 8.07 -29.35 -5.30
N LEU A 18 8.49 -28.15 -5.72
CA LEU A 18 9.68 -27.98 -6.57
C LEU A 18 10.96 -28.40 -5.83
N GLN A 19 11.06 -28.15 -4.53
CA GLN A 19 12.19 -28.61 -3.71
C GLN A 19 12.31 -30.13 -3.67
N LYS A 20 11.18 -30.85 -3.50
CA LYS A 20 11.16 -32.32 -3.59
C LYS A 20 11.55 -32.83 -4.97
N GLN A 21 11.08 -32.16 -6.03
CA GLN A 21 11.39 -32.53 -7.40
C GLN A 21 12.88 -32.32 -7.76
N ILE A 22 13.54 -31.30 -7.17
CA ILE A 22 14.99 -31.08 -7.28
C ILE A 22 15.76 -32.24 -6.68
N GLU A 23 15.33 -32.75 -5.51
CA GLU A 23 15.96 -33.90 -4.85
C GLU A 23 15.83 -35.18 -5.67
N GLU A 24 14.74 -35.33 -6.43
CA GLU A 24 14.45 -36.54 -7.23
C GLU A 24 15.06 -36.52 -8.65
N THR A 25 15.10 -35.37 -9.33
CA THR A 25 15.33 -35.31 -10.79
C THR A 25 16.70 -34.73 -11.17
N GLY A 26 17.37 -34.00 -10.27
CA GLY A 26 18.69 -33.42 -10.51
C GLY A 26 18.75 -32.29 -11.56
N ASP A 27 17.61 -31.85 -12.12
CA ASP A 27 17.54 -30.71 -13.05
C ASP A 27 17.50 -29.38 -12.27
N VAL A 28 18.67 -28.94 -11.86
CA VAL A 28 18.83 -27.90 -10.82
C VAL A 28 18.57 -26.49 -11.34
N GLU A 29 18.81 -26.19 -12.62
CA GLU A 29 18.85 -24.81 -13.13
C GLU A 29 17.46 -24.25 -13.44
N THR A 30 16.61 -25.05 -14.10
CA THR A 30 15.21 -24.70 -14.41
C THR A 30 14.39 -24.55 -13.14
N LEU A 31 14.48 -25.51 -12.21
CA LEU A 31 13.75 -25.51 -10.94
C LEU A 31 14.19 -24.39 -9.98
N LYS A 32 15.48 -23.99 -10.01
CA LYS A 32 15.96 -22.82 -9.26
C LYS A 32 15.39 -21.50 -9.78
N SER A 33 15.27 -21.35 -11.10
CA SER A 33 14.68 -20.15 -11.72
C SER A 33 13.21 -19.99 -11.31
N GLU A 34 12.45 -21.08 -11.28
CA GLU A 34 11.05 -21.09 -10.90
C GLU A 34 10.85 -20.83 -9.41
N THR A 35 11.72 -21.41 -8.56
CA THR A 35 11.75 -21.12 -7.12
C THR A 35 12.00 -19.64 -6.85
N THR A 36 12.93 -19.02 -7.60
CA THR A 36 13.24 -17.59 -7.47
C THR A 36 12.05 -16.72 -7.87
N ARG A 37 11.36 -17.08 -8.95
CA ARG A 37 10.13 -16.40 -9.39
C ARG A 37 9.02 -16.51 -8.33
N LEU A 38 8.79 -17.69 -7.76
CA LEU A 38 7.76 -17.87 -6.73
C LEU A 38 8.08 -17.09 -5.45
N ARG A 39 9.36 -16.99 -5.06
CA ARG A 39 9.78 -16.15 -3.93
C ARG A 39 9.48 -14.67 -4.16
N LEU A 40 9.73 -14.16 -5.37
CA LEU A 40 9.37 -12.79 -5.74
C LEU A 40 7.86 -12.56 -5.59
N LEU A 41 7.03 -13.49 -6.07
CA LEU A 41 5.56 -13.39 -5.96
C LEU A 41 5.08 -13.42 -4.49
N ILE A 42 5.74 -14.18 -3.62
CA ILE A 42 5.47 -14.17 -2.18
C ILE A 42 5.77 -12.79 -1.58
N GLU A 43 6.92 -12.21 -1.93
CA GLU A 43 7.31 -10.88 -1.46
C GLU A 43 6.29 -9.81 -1.91
N GLU A 44 5.84 -9.86 -3.16
CA GLU A 44 4.78 -8.98 -3.67
C GLU A 44 3.47 -9.10 -2.88
N GLU A 45 2.99 -10.32 -2.59
CA GLU A 45 1.76 -10.49 -1.79
C GLU A 45 1.97 -10.05 -0.32
N GLU A 46 3.17 -10.19 0.24
CA GLU A 46 3.49 -9.66 1.58
C GLU A 46 3.49 -8.13 1.62
N THR A 47 4.13 -7.48 0.65
CA THR A 47 4.14 -6.01 0.56
C THR A 47 2.71 -5.49 0.45
N LYS A 48 1.88 -6.12 -0.38
CA LYS A 48 0.47 -5.81 -0.53
C LYS A 48 -0.31 -5.98 0.77
N LYS A 49 -0.11 -7.07 1.52
CA LYS A 49 -0.72 -7.26 2.86
C LYS A 49 -0.31 -6.13 3.81
N LYS A 50 0.97 -5.71 3.83
CA LYS A 50 1.46 -4.58 4.64
C LYS A 50 0.78 -3.26 4.23
N PHE A 51 0.69 -2.96 2.94
CA PHE A 51 0.01 -1.77 2.44
C PHE A 51 -1.46 -1.74 2.87
N TYR A 52 -2.18 -2.85 2.75
CA TYR A 52 -3.58 -2.93 3.17
C TYR A 52 -3.76 -2.72 4.67
N GLN A 53 -2.85 -3.20 5.50
CA GLN A 53 -2.88 -2.93 6.93
C GLN A 53 -2.73 -1.43 7.23
N ILE A 54 -1.72 -0.79 6.64
CA ILE A 54 -1.49 0.66 6.80
C ILE A 54 -2.70 1.45 6.31
N GLU A 55 -3.23 1.09 5.15
CA GLU A 55 -4.38 1.77 4.57
C GLU A 55 -5.64 1.59 5.43
N ASN A 56 -5.88 0.41 5.98
CA ASN A 56 -6.99 0.17 6.88
C ASN A 56 -6.87 0.97 8.18
N ILE A 57 -5.66 1.08 8.74
CA ILE A 57 -5.39 1.95 9.89
C ILE A 57 -5.76 3.40 9.54
N ARG A 58 -5.31 3.90 8.37
CA ARG A 58 -5.64 5.25 7.90
C ARG A 58 -7.15 5.44 7.72
N ARG A 59 -7.84 4.52 7.06
CA ARG A 59 -9.30 4.62 6.80
C ARG A 59 -10.13 4.59 8.09
N LYS A 60 -9.69 3.85 9.11
CA LYS A 60 -10.38 3.75 10.40
C LYS A 60 -10.01 4.84 11.40
N HIS A 61 -8.98 5.63 11.12
CA HIS A 61 -8.49 6.63 12.06
C HIS A 61 -9.42 7.85 12.12
N ASN A 62 -9.71 8.33 13.34
CA ASN A 62 -10.46 9.57 13.53
C ASN A 62 -9.52 10.78 13.43
N TYR A 63 -9.61 11.50 12.31
CA TYR A 63 -8.77 12.68 12.05
C TYR A 63 -9.32 13.99 12.64
N ILE A 64 -10.53 14.03 13.20
CA ILE A 64 -11.12 15.27 13.77
C ILE A 64 -10.18 15.92 14.81
N PRO A 65 -9.61 15.19 15.79
CA PRO A 65 -8.70 15.79 16.76
C PRO A 65 -7.46 16.41 16.11
N LEU A 66 -6.85 15.70 15.14
CA LEU A 66 -5.68 16.20 14.42
C LEU A 66 -5.99 17.48 13.64
N ILE A 67 -7.12 17.52 12.94
CA ILE A 67 -7.55 18.69 12.15
C ILE A 67 -7.75 19.90 13.06
N ILE A 68 -8.42 19.72 14.20
CA ILE A 68 -8.68 20.82 15.14
C ILE A 68 -7.36 21.36 15.70
N GLU A 69 -6.46 20.49 16.15
CA GLU A 69 -5.16 20.94 16.69
C GLU A 69 -4.31 21.64 15.62
N LEU A 70 -4.31 21.13 14.39
CA LEU A 70 -3.64 21.81 13.27
C LEU A 70 -4.19 23.22 13.04
N LEU A 71 -5.52 23.38 13.03
CA LEU A 71 -6.15 24.70 12.89
C LEU A 71 -5.80 25.64 14.05
N LYS A 72 -5.76 25.14 15.29
CA LYS A 72 -5.35 25.93 16.46
C LYS A 72 -3.91 26.41 16.34
N ILE A 73 -2.99 25.55 15.92
CA ILE A 73 -1.57 25.90 15.71
C ILE A 73 -1.46 26.98 14.62
N LEU A 74 -2.12 26.78 13.48
CA LEU A 74 -2.11 27.75 12.38
C LEU A 74 -2.70 29.10 12.77
N ALA A 75 -3.75 29.10 13.60
CA ALA A 75 -4.33 30.33 14.12
C ALA A 75 -3.36 31.03 15.09
N LYS A 76 -2.71 30.28 15.98
CA LYS A 76 -1.71 30.81 16.92
C LYS A 76 -0.51 31.43 16.21
N GLU A 77 -0.08 30.83 15.10
CA GLU A 77 1.01 31.36 14.27
C GLU A 77 0.57 32.49 13.32
N GLY A 78 -0.72 32.84 13.28
CA GLY A 78 -1.26 33.87 12.38
C GLY A 78 -1.30 33.47 10.90
N LYS A 79 -1.00 32.21 10.55
CA LYS A 79 -0.90 31.71 9.17
C LYS A 79 -2.24 31.26 8.59
N LEU A 80 -3.24 31.03 9.43
CA LEU A 80 -4.53 30.46 9.01
C LEU A 80 -5.28 31.35 8.00
N LEU A 81 -5.41 32.64 8.31
CA LEU A 81 -6.11 33.63 7.47
C LEU A 81 -5.45 33.80 6.08
N PRO A 82 -4.12 34.05 5.98
CA PRO A 82 -3.44 34.14 4.70
C PRO A 82 -3.65 32.91 3.80
N LEU A 83 -3.52 31.70 4.38
CA LEU A 83 -3.70 30.44 3.65
C LEU A 83 -5.14 30.27 3.14
N TYR A 84 -6.11 30.69 3.94
CA TYR A 84 -7.52 30.64 3.55
C TYR A 84 -7.82 31.58 2.38
N GLU A 85 -7.33 32.81 2.43
CA GLU A 85 -7.52 33.81 1.37
C GLU A 85 -6.88 33.36 0.06
N GLU A 86 -5.65 32.84 0.11
CA GLU A 86 -4.95 32.30 -1.06
C GLU A 86 -5.74 31.14 -1.71
N ALA A 87 -6.25 30.22 -0.89
CA ALA A 87 -7.07 29.10 -1.37
C ALA A 87 -8.39 29.56 -2.01
N LYS A 88 -9.04 30.58 -1.41
CA LYS A 88 -10.27 31.19 -1.93
C LYS A 88 -10.02 31.83 -3.30
N GLU A 89 -8.95 32.61 -3.44
CA GLU A 89 -8.59 33.22 -4.72
C GLU A 89 -8.31 32.19 -5.81
N ARG A 90 -7.54 31.13 -5.50
CA ARG A 90 -7.26 30.04 -6.44
C ARG A 90 -8.54 29.39 -6.94
N THR A 91 -9.51 29.19 -6.05
CA THR A 91 -10.81 28.59 -6.38
C THR A 91 -11.62 29.51 -7.29
N LEU A 92 -11.68 30.81 -6.98
CA LEU A 92 -12.36 31.81 -7.82
C LEU A 92 -11.74 31.91 -9.22
N LYS A 93 -10.40 31.91 -9.32
CA LYS A 93 -9.68 31.91 -10.61
C LYS A 93 -10.02 30.69 -11.46
N ARG A 94 -10.09 29.50 -10.82
CA ARG A 94 -10.46 28.24 -11.49
C ARG A 94 -11.92 28.19 -11.95
N GLN A 95 -12.83 28.85 -11.23
CA GLN A 95 -14.24 28.94 -11.62
C GLN A 95 -14.45 29.90 -12.79
N LYS A 96 -13.72 31.02 -12.86
CA LYS A 96 -13.79 32.00 -13.96
C LYS A 96 -13.20 31.50 -15.29
N THR A 97 -12.38 30.46 -15.25
CA THR A 97 -11.73 29.86 -16.43
C THR A 97 -12.49 28.64 -16.98
N LYS A 98 -13.54 28.20 -16.31
CA LYS A 98 -14.52 27.22 -16.82
C LYS A 98 -15.68 27.96 -17.48
#